data_AF-A0AAU9Q035-F1
#
_entry.id   AF-A0AAU9Q035-F1
#
_cell.length_a   1.000
_cell.length_b   1.000
_cell.length_c   1.000
_cell.angle_alpha   90.00
_cell.angle_beta   90.00
_cell.angle_gamma   90.00
#
_symmetry.space_group_name_H-M   'P 1'
#
loop_
_entity.id
_entity.type
_entity.pdbx_description
1 polymer ?
#
loop_
_entity_poly.entity_id
_entity_poly.type
_entity_poly.pdbx_seq_one_letter_code
_entity_poly.pdbx_strand_id
1 'polypeptide(L)'
;MSTLTPLFWYCGSKKWGIASDIHFIRERLQWLSYENQKIACDEYDEIYKQHINNGEVRLARLNANTMLNELVKKYGITKKDYREIKAANDDEEYIAARIEELKAAQKRAKPHISFERRSRKCA
;
A
#
# COMPACT_ATOMS: atom_id res chain seq x y z
N MET A 1 13.10 -1.69 13.78
CA MET A 1 13.63 -0.43 13.18
C MET A 1 12.48 0.58 13.09
N SER A 2 12.73 1.89 12.98
CA SER A 2 11.66 2.89 12.89
C SER A 2 10.75 2.65 11.68
N THR A 3 9.44 2.51 11.91
CA THR A 3 8.42 2.38 10.86
C THR A 3 8.51 3.54 9.87
N LEU A 4 8.77 3.23 8.60
CA LEU A 4 8.81 4.22 7.51
C LEU A 4 7.49 5.00 7.50
N THR A 5 7.60 6.32 7.38
CA THR A 5 6.47 7.23 7.33
C THR A 5 6.82 8.35 6.34
N PRO A 6 5.89 8.79 5.47
CA PRO A 6 6.10 9.96 4.62
C PRO A 6 6.44 11.21 5.45
N LEU A 7 7.15 12.16 4.85
CA LEU A 7 7.51 13.43 5.49
C LEU A 7 6.36 14.44 5.49
N PHE A 8 5.47 14.37 4.52
CA PHE A 8 4.35 15.28 4.34
C PHE A 8 3.02 14.53 4.43
N TRP A 9 2.20 14.92 5.40
CA TRP A 9 0.83 14.41 5.54
C TRP A 9 -0.05 15.42 6.27
N TYR A 10 -1.37 15.23 6.18
CA TYR A 10 -2.32 16.04 6.90
C TYR A 10 -2.32 15.70 8.40
N CYS A 11 -1.88 16.66 9.22
CA CYS A 11 -1.72 16.50 10.67
C CYS A 11 -3.03 16.55 11.48
N GLY A 12 -4.17 16.76 10.83
CA GLY A 12 -5.47 16.90 11.48
C GLY A 12 -5.81 18.34 11.86
N SER A 13 -7.03 18.55 12.33
CA SER A 13 -7.49 19.83 12.90
C SER A 13 -8.33 19.56 14.14
N LYS A 14 -7.83 19.98 15.30
CA LYS A 14 -8.59 19.92 16.56
C LYS A 14 -9.83 20.81 16.51
N LYS A 15 -9.74 21.99 15.89
CA LYS A 15 -10.86 22.95 15.75
C LYS A 15 -12.04 22.36 14.98
N TRP A 16 -11.75 21.54 13.98
CA TRP A 16 -12.75 21.00 13.05
C TRP A 16 -13.04 19.51 13.32
N GLY A 17 -12.48 18.92 14.38
CA GLY A 17 -12.65 17.51 14.70
C GLY A 17 -12.08 16.53 13.66
N ILE A 18 -11.11 16.97 12.85
CA ILE A 18 -10.56 16.16 11.76
C ILE A 18 -9.30 15.45 12.25
N ALA A 19 -9.28 14.12 12.17
CA ALA A 19 -8.12 13.31 12.55
C ALA A 19 -6.95 13.45 11.56
N SER A 20 -5.75 13.23 12.10
CA SER A 20 -4.50 13.10 11.34
C SER A 20 -4.50 11.84 10.47
N ASP A 21 -3.87 11.91 9.31
CA ASP A 21 -3.72 10.75 8.42
C ASP A 21 -2.68 9.74 8.92
N ILE A 22 -1.87 10.10 9.92
CA ILE A 22 -0.74 9.27 10.38
C ILE A 22 -1.13 7.83 10.71
N HIS A 23 -2.29 7.61 11.34
CA HIS A 23 -2.76 6.27 11.69
C HIS A 23 -3.16 5.47 10.47
N PHE A 24 -3.85 6.12 9.53
CA PHE A 24 -4.22 5.49 8.26
C PHE A 24 -2.97 5.10 7.46
N ILE A 25 -2.00 6.00 7.36
CA ILE A 25 -0.74 5.76 6.64
C ILE A 25 0.02 4.60 7.26
N ARG A 26 0.24 4.62 8.58
CA ARG A 26 0.95 3.55 9.28
C ARG A 26 0.28 2.19 9.13
N GLU A 27 -1.05 2.13 9.25
CA GLU A 27 -1.80 0.88 9.05
C GLU A 27 -1.57 0.33 7.64
N ARG A 28 -1.59 1.19 6.62
CA ARG A 28 -1.42 0.79 5.22
C ARG A 28 -0.01 0.36 4.89
N LEU A 29 1.00 1.08 5.39
CA LEU A 29 2.40 0.75 5.16
C LEU A 29 2.79 -0.60 5.77
N GLN A 30 2.21 -0.96 6.91
CA GLN A 30 2.45 -2.27 7.55
C GLN A 30 2.08 -3.48 6.67
N TRP A 31 1.17 -3.30 5.70
CA TRP A 31 0.77 -4.39 4.80
C TRP A 31 1.69 -4.51 3.58
N LEU A 32 2.68 -3.63 3.47
CA LEU A 32 3.68 -3.59 2.42
C LEU A 32 5.02 -4.10 2.97
N SER A 33 5.83 -4.66 2.09
CA SER A 33 7.23 -4.92 2.39
C SER A 33 8.02 -3.62 2.44
N TYR A 34 9.18 -3.66 3.08
CA TYR A 34 10.02 -2.49 3.32
C TYR A 34 10.35 -1.68 2.06
N GLU A 35 10.69 -2.35 0.96
CA GLU A 35 10.97 -1.68 -0.32
C GLU A 35 9.72 -0.93 -0.86
N ASN A 36 8.56 -1.58 -0.81
CA ASN A 36 7.30 -0.95 -1.23
C ASN A 36 6.84 0.14 -0.28
N GLN A 37 7.18 0.06 1.01
CA GLN A 37 6.91 1.15 1.97
C GLN A 37 7.69 2.41 1.59
N LYS A 38 8.96 2.27 1.17
CA LYS A 38 9.78 3.40 0.73
C LYS A 38 9.18 4.08 -0.51
N ILE A 39 8.85 3.29 -1.54
CA ILE A 39 8.21 3.79 -2.76
C ILE A 39 6.89 4.49 -2.42
N ALA A 40 6.07 3.87 -1.56
CA ALA A 40 4.80 4.45 -1.14
C ALA A 40 4.98 5.77 -0.39
N CYS A 41 5.99 5.90 0.48
CA CYS A 41 6.28 7.15 1.18
C CYS A 41 6.74 8.24 0.21
N ASP A 42 7.65 7.91 -0.71
CA ASP A 42 8.17 8.84 -1.71
C ASP A 42 7.04 9.37 -2.61
N GLU A 43 6.19 8.48 -3.17
CA GLU A 43 5.04 8.88 -3.99
C GLU A 43 4.01 9.70 -3.19
N TYR A 44 3.79 9.36 -1.92
CA TYR A 44 2.86 10.09 -1.05
C TYR A 44 3.34 11.54 -0.83
N ASP A 45 4.64 11.71 -0.57
CA ASP A 45 5.27 13.00 -0.39
C ASP A 45 5.21 13.86 -1.66
N GLU A 46 5.45 13.26 -2.83
CA GLU A 46 5.40 13.97 -4.11
C GLU A 46 3.98 14.51 -4.40
N ILE A 47 2.94 13.72 -4.15
CA ILE A 47 1.55 14.19 -4.30
C ILE A 47 1.28 15.35 -3.35
N TYR A 48 1.72 15.25 -2.09
CA TYR A 48 1.53 16.32 -1.13
C TYR A 48 2.24 17.61 -1.55
N LYS A 49 3.52 17.53 -1.96
CA LYS A 49 4.28 18.69 -2.44
C LYS A 49 3.61 19.36 -3.63
N GLN A 50 3.15 18.58 -4.61
CA GLN A 50 2.48 19.10 -5.81
C GLN A 50 1.25 19.94 -5.46
N HIS A 51 0.38 19.46 -4.57
CA HIS A 51 -0.87 20.14 -4.25
C HIS A 51 -0.74 21.20 -3.14
N ILE A 52 0.17 21.03 -2.17
CA ILE A 52 0.41 22.06 -1.14
C ILE A 52 0.94 23.34 -1.75
N ASN A 53 1.83 23.25 -2.75
CA ASN A 53 2.36 24.42 -3.45
C ASN A 53 1.25 25.21 -4.16
N ASN A 54 0.12 24.57 -4.47
CA ASN A 54 -1.05 25.19 -5.11
C ASN A 54 -2.15 25.59 -4.10
N GLY A 55 -1.94 25.39 -2.79
CA GLY A 55 -2.94 25.66 -1.75
C GLY A 55 -4.07 24.62 -1.66
N GLU A 56 -3.98 23.50 -2.38
CA GLU A 56 -5.04 22.51 -2.53
C GLU A 56 -4.96 21.37 -1.49
N VAL A 57 -4.87 21.71 -0.20
CA VAL A 57 -4.60 20.74 0.88
C VAL A 57 -5.61 19.59 0.94
N ARG A 58 -6.88 19.85 0.64
CA ARG A 58 -7.92 18.80 0.62
C ARG A 58 -7.70 17.80 -0.52
N LEU A 59 -7.28 18.30 -1.69
CA LEU A 59 -7.01 17.46 -2.86
C LEU A 59 -5.72 16.66 -2.65
N ALA A 60 -4.68 17.28 -2.08
CA ALA A 60 -3.45 16.62 -1.65
C ALA A 60 -3.76 15.37 -0.83
N ARG A 61 -4.56 15.55 0.23
CA ARG A 61 -4.98 14.48 1.13
C ARG A 61 -5.75 13.37 0.41
N LEU A 62 -6.73 13.74 -0.42
CA LEU A 62 -7.56 12.77 -1.14
C LEU A 62 -6.70 11.91 -2.07
N ASN A 63 -5.86 12.55 -2.88
CA ASN A 63 -5.05 11.89 -3.90
C ASN A 63 -3.98 10.99 -3.26
N ALA A 64 -3.28 11.48 -2.25
CA ALA A 64 -2.24 10.72 -1.57
C ALA A 64 -2.82 9.49 -0.84
N ASN A 65 -3.96 9.63 -0.15
CA ASN A 65 -4.62 8.51 0.51
C ASN A 65 -5.23 7.51 -0.49
N THR A 66 -5.69 7.98 -1.64
CA THR A 66 -6.20 7.12 -2.72
C THR A 66 -5.07 6.31 -3.32
N MET A 67 -3.97 6.96 -3.69
CA MET A 67 -2.76 6.31 -4.20
C MET A 67 -2.26 5.24 -3.24
N LEU A 68 -2.12 5.56 -1.94
CA LEU A 68 -1.63 4.60 -0.95
C LEU A 68 -2.55 3.37 -0.84
N ASN A 69 -3.87 3.55 -0.88
CA ASN A 69 -4.82 2.44 -0.91
C ASN A 69 -4.66 1.58 -2.17
N GLU A 70 -4.45 2.18 -3.33
CA GLU A 70 -4.26 1.45 -4.59
C GLU A 70 -2.95 0.67 -4.61
N LEU A 71 -1.88 1.27 -4.11
CA LEU A 71 -0.57 0.63 -3.98
C LEU A 71 -0.66 -0.58 -3.05
N VAL A 72 -1.33 -0.44 -1.91
CA VAL A 72 -1.60 -1.55 -0.99
C VAL A 72 -2.48 -2.64 -1.60
N LYS A 73 -3.49 -2.29 -2.40
CA LYS A 73 -4.30 -3.30 -3.11
C LYS A 73 -3.49 -4.07 -4.16
N LYS A 74 -2.59 -3.38 -4.85
CA LYS A 74 -1.80 -3.95 -5.95
C LYS A 74 -0.64 -4.78 -5.45
N TYR A 75 0.02 -4.31 -4.40
CA TYR A 75 1.26 -4.88 -3.93
C TYR A 75 1.18 -5.38 -2.50
N GLY A 76 0.26 -4.97 -1.64
CA GLY A 76 0.20 -5.41 -0.24
C GLY A 76 -0.46 -6.78 -0.04
N ILE A 77 -0.45 -7.25 1.22
CA ILE A 77 -1.22 -8.42 1.66
C ILE A 77 -2.57 -7.99 2.27
N THR A 78 -3.48 -8.95 2.49
CA THR A 78 -4.75 -8.63 3.13
C THR A 78 -4.58 -8.36 4.62
N LYS A 79 -5.51 -7.59 5.20
CA LYS A 79 -5.55 -7.33 6.66
C LYS A 79 -5.66 -8.61 7.48
N LYS A 80 -6.33 -9.64 6.94
CA LYS A 80 -6.47 -10.94 7.60
C LYS A 80 -5.11 -11.65 7.65
N ASP A 81 -4.45 -11.76 6.51
CA ASP A 81 -3.12 -12.40 6.41
C ASP A 81 -2.12 -11.71 7.33
N TYR A 82 -2.11 -10.37 7.36
CA TYR A 82 -1.21 -9.61 8.23
C TYR A 82 -1.43 -9.93 9.71
N ARG A 83 -2.70 -10.03 10.15
CA ARG A 83 -3.04 -10.39 11.54
C ARG A 83 -2.59 -11.80 11.88
N GLU A 84 -2.73 -12.74 10.94
CA GLU A 84 -2.30 -14.12 11.14
C GLU A 84 -0.78 -14.24 11.25
N ILE A 85 -0.03 -13.53 10.39
CA ILE A 85 1.44 -13.47 10.45
C ILE A 85 1.89 -12.85 11.77
N LYS A 86 1.31 -11.70 12.14
CA LYS A 86 1.64 -10.98 13.37
C LYS A 86 1.31 -11.79 14.63
N ALA A 87 0.21 -12.54 14.62
CA ALA A 87 -0.16 -13.42 15.71
C ALA A 87 0.79 -14.62 15.84
N ALA A 88 1.38 -15.09 14.73
CA ALA A 88 2.38 -16.15 14.74
C ALA A 88 3.72 -15.66 15.28
N ASN A 89 4.14 -14.43 14.92
CA ASN A 89 5.33 -13.78 15.44
C ASN A 89 5.24 -12.25 15.20
N ASP A 90 5.47 -11.47 16.27
CA ASP A 90 5.42 -9.99 16.25
C ASP A 90 6.76 -9.36 15.87
N ASP A 91 7.77 -10.17 15.51
CA ASP A 91 9.05 -9.68 15.01
C ASP A 91 8.90 -9.04 13.61
N GLU A 92 9.43 -7.82 13.46
CA GLU A 92 9.30 -7.03 12.23
C GLU A 92 10.01 -7.68 11.02
N GLU A 93 11.16 -8.33 11.24
CA GLU A 93 11.91 -8.98 10.15
C GLU A 93 11.16 -10.23 9.68
N TYR A 94 10.60 -11.00 10.62
CA TYR A 94 9.74 -12.14 10.31
C TYR A 94 8.52 -11.72 9.49
N ILE A 95 7.82 -10.66 9.93
CA ILE A 95 6.64 -10.15 9.22
C ILE A 95 7.01 -9.72 7.80
N ALA A 96 8.11 -8.98 7.63
CA ALA A 96 8.57 -8.53 6.32
C ALA A 96 8.91 -9.70 5.37
N ALA A 97 9.65 -10.70 5.87
CA ALA A 97 9.98 -11.91 5.11
C ALA A 97 8.71 -12.65 4.69
N ARG A 98 7.74 -12.80 5.60
CA ARG A 98 6.51 -13.54 5.33
C ARG A 98 5.58 -12.82 4.35
N ILE A 99 5.55 -11.49 4.38
CA ILE A 99 4.85 -10.67 3.39
C ILE A 99 5.41 -10.95 1.99
N GLU A 100 6.73 -10.95 1.81
CA GLU A 100 7.37 -11.22 0.51
C GLU A 100 7.09 -12.64 0.01
N GLU A 101 7.15 -13.64 0.89
CA GLU A 101 6.80 -15.02 0.54
C GLU A 101 5.35 -15.16 0.07
N LEU A 102 4.40 -14.53 0.77
CA LEU A 102 2.98 -14.55 0.39
C LEU A 102 2.75 -13.87 -0.96
N LYS A 103 3.43 -12.75 -1.25
CA LYS A 103 3.35 -12.11 -2.57
C LYS A 103 3.92 -12.99 -3.66
N ALA A 104 5.07 -13.61 -3.43
CA ALA A 104 5.68 -14.52 -4.39
C ALA A 104 4.75 -15.70 -4.70
N ALA A 105 4.09 -16.25 -3.67
CA ALA A 105 3.07 -17.29 -3.82
C ALA A 105 1.85 -16.80 -4.61
N GLN A 106 1.30 -15.62 -4.29
CA GLN A 106 0.17 -15.03 -5.02
C GLN A 106 0.51 -14.76 -6.50
N LYS A 107 1.73 -14.30 -6.81
CA LYS A 107 2.19 -14.09 -8.18
C LYS A 107 2.23 -15.41 -8.97
N ARG A 108 2.68 -16.49 -8.34
CA ARG A 108 2.73 -17.84 -8.94
C ARG A 108 1.34 -18.48 -9.09
N ALA A 109 0.42 -18.17 -8.19
CA ALA A 109 -0.93 -18.73 -8.18
C ALA A 109 -1.88 -18.12 -9.22
N LYS A 110 -1.50 -16.99 -9.87
CA LYS A 110 -2.33 -16.39 -10.92
C LYS A 110 -2.45 -17.37 -12.11
N PRO A 111 -3.67 -17.82 -12.47
CA PRO A 111 -3.85 -18.80 -13.53
C PRO A 111 -3.37 -18.24 -14.87
N HIS A 112 -2.53 -19.00 -15.57
CA HIS A 112 -2.09 -18.67 -16.92
C HIS A 112 -3.23 -18.99 -17.90
N ILE A 113 -3.84 -17.95 -18.49
CA ILE A 113 -4.85 -18.11 -19.54
C ILE A 113 -4.10 -18.27 -20.87
N SER A 114 -4.01 -19.49 -21.39
CA SER A 114 -3.51 -19.72 -22.76
C SER A 114 -4.62 -19.45 -23.77
N PHE A 115 -4.44 -18.46 -24.63
CA PHE A 115 -5.30 -18.24 -25.79
C PHE A 115 -4.84 -19.15 -26.94
N GLU A 116 -5.07 -20.45 -26.82
CA GLU A 116 -4.93 -21.33 -27.99
C GLU A 116 -6.01 -20.94 -29.02
N ARG A 117 -5.57 -20.39 -30.16
CA ARG A 117 -6.44 -20.13 -31.31
C ARG A 117 -7.03 -21.46 -31.76
N ARG A 118 -8.30 -21.71 -31.45
CA ARG A 118 -9.09 -22.75 -32.13
C ARG A 118 -9.13 -22.43 -33.61
N SER A 119 -8.24 -23.01 -34.41
CA SER A 119 -8.36 -22.98 -35.87
C SER A 119 -9.63 -23.76 -36.21
N ARG A 120 -10.69 -23.05 -36.59
CA ARG A 120 -11.85 -23.69 -37.22
C ARG A 120 -11.34 -24.31 -38.52
N LYS A 121 -11.17 -25.63 -38.54
CA LYS A 121 -11.13 -26.37 -39.80
C LYS A 121 -12.56 -26.32 -40.33
N CYS A 122 -12.79 -25.48 -41.34
CA CYS A 122 -14.01 -25.56 -42.13
C CYS A 122 -13.94 -26.87 -42.91
N ALA A 123 -14.98 -27.70 -42.74
CA ALA A 123 -15.24 -28.87 -43.55
C ALA A 123 -15.89 -28.45 -44.88
#